data_AF-A0A849DVL9-F1
#
_entry.id   AF-A0A849DVL9-F1
#
_cell.length_a   1.000
_cell.length_b   1.000
_cell.length_c   1.000
_cell.angle_alpha   90.00
_cell.angle_beta   90.00
_cell.angle_gamma   90.00
#
_symmetry.space_group_name_H-M   'P 1'
#
loop_
_entity.id
_entity.type
_entity.pdbx_description
1 polymer ?
#
loop_
_entity_poly.entity_id
_entity_poly.type
_entity_poly.pdbx_seq_one_letter_code
_entity_poly.pdbx_strand_id
1 'polypeptide(L)'
;MLFVLIAVGINLYLPFIMRQVIDGLTAQSLDRNILLRLLGTYLLLGTISVIVSRLLRRIPLKLSHKIEYALRTDVFRHLTRLDQEYYRGERTGDLMTRMSSDINLVRDAIGQGLLQGIRTLAVLLLASVVMVLTQPELAGLVFALYFPMVGIFFLILRVMRRRQKDLQEHVSDVSNFSQESFSGIRCIK
;
A
#
# COMPACT_ATOMS: atom_id res chain seq x y z
N MET A 1 -11.71 6.64 -9.13
CA MET A 1 -11.00 6.30 -10.38
C MET A 1 -10.58 7.56 -11.14
N LEU A 2 -11.50 8.36 -11.67
CA LEU A 2 -11.17 9.56 -12.47
C LEU A 2 -10.21 10.53 -11.77
N PHE A 3 -10.46 10.87 -10.49
CA PHE A 3 -9.57 11.75 -9.72
C PHE A 3 -8.14 11.19 -9.57
N VAL A 4 -7.98 9.88 -9.46
CA VAL A 4 -6.66 9.23 -9.36
C VAL A 4 -5.92 9.37 -10.68
N LEU A 5 -6.59 9.16 -11.82
CA LEU A 5 -5.99 9.33 -13.14
C LEU A 5 -5.53 10.77 -13.38
N ILE A 6 -6.37 11.76 -13.03
CA ILE A 6 -6.02 13.19 -13.15
C ILE A 6 -4.79 13.50 -12.29
N ALA A 7 -4.78 13.05 -11.04
CA ALA A 7 -3.65 13.29 -10.14
C ALA A 7 -2.36 12.65 -10.63
N VAL A 8 -2.43 11.43 -11.16
CA VAL A 8 -1.27 10.75 -11.74
C VAL A 8 -0.78 11.51 -12.97
N GLY A 9 -1.68 11.96 -13.84
CA GLY A 9 -1.33 12.77 -15.02
C GLY A 9 -0.60 14.06 -14.65
N ILE A 10 -1.08 14.79 -13.63
CA ILE A 10 -0.40 16.00 -13.13
C ILE A 10 1.01 15.66 -12.64
N ASN A 11 1.18 14.57 -11.86
CA ASN A 11 2.49 14.15 -11.37
C ASN A 11 3.46 13.75 -12.49
N LEU A 12 2.95 13.09 -13.54
CA LEU A 12 3.75 12.72 -14.71
C LEU A 12 4.16 13.92 -15.57
N TYR A 13 3.43 15.05 -15.48
CA TYR A 13 3.74 16.25 -16.25
C TYR A 13 4.90 17.06 -15.65
N LEU A 14 5.11 17.02 -14.33
CA LEU A 14 6.21 17.74 -13.66
C LEU A 14 7.60 17.41 -14.25
N PRO A 15 7.97 16.14 -14.49
CA PRO A 15 9.23 15.79 -15.15
C PRO A 15 9.41 16.40 -16.55
N PHE A 16 8.34 16.61 -17.32
CA PHE A 16 8.43 17.24 -18.64
C PHE A 16 8.81 18.72 -18.55
N ILE A 17 8.32 19.42 -17.52
CA ILE A 17 8.71 20.81 -17.27
C ILE A 17 10.20 20.86 -16.92
N MET A 18 10.67 19.93 -16.08
CA MET A 18 12.10 19.81 -15.76
C MET A 18 12.95 19.52 -17.00
N ARG A 19 12.48 18.64 -17.89
CA ARG A 19 13.14 18.40 -19.17
C ARG A 19 13.25 19.68 -20.01
N GLN A 20 12.18 20.46 -20.15
CA GLN A 20 12.21 21.72 -20.91
C GLN A 20 13.20 22.75 -20.34
N VAL A 21 13.28 22.83 -19.00
CA VAL A 21 14.24 23.69 -18.32
C VAL A 21 15.68 23.24 -18.60
N ILE A 22 15.96 21.94 -18.48
CA ILE A 22 17.29 21.38 -18.75
C ILE A 22 17.69 21.59 -20.21
N ASP A 23 16.84 21.16 -21.15
CA ASP A 23 17.12 21.21 -22.60
C ASP A 23 17.42 22.65 -23.05
N GLY A 24 16.64 23.62 -22.57
CA GLY A 24 16.85 25.00 -22.98
C GLY A 24 18.00 25.71 -22.23
N LEU A 25 18.39 25.26 -21.03
CA LEU A 25 19.64 25.70 -20.40
C LEU A 25 20.85 25.17 -21.18
N THR A 26 20.79 23.92 -21.64
CA THR A 26 21.83 23.30 -22.48
C THR A 26 21.95 23.97 -23.84
N ALA A 27 20.82 24.36 -24.45
CA ALA A 27 20.80 25.06 -25.74
C ALA A 27 21.18 26.55 -25.66
N GLN A 28 21.44 27.09 -24.46
CA GLN A 28 21.69 28.52 -24.20
C GLN A 28 20.64 29.50 -24.77
N SER A 29 19.46 29.00 -25.14
CA SER A 29 18.37 29.79 -25.72
C SER A 29 17.36 30.28 -24.68
N LEU A 30 17.68 30.10 -23.39
CA LEU A 30 16.73 30.37 -22.31
C LEU A 30 16.71 31.87 -21.95
N ASP A 31 15.68 32.55 -22.41
CA ASP A 31 15.38 33.90 -21.96
C ASP A 31 14.85 33.90 -20.51
N ARG A 32 15.20 34.93 -19.73
CA ARG A 32 14.86 35.06 -18.30
C ARG A 32 13.34 34.98 -18.06
N ASN A 33 12.56 35.53 -18.99
CA ASN A 33 11.11 35.51 -18.93
C ASN A 33 10.51 34.10 -19.13
N ILE A 34 11.13 33.30 -20.00
CA ILE A 34 10.71 31.91 -20.25
C ILE A 34 11.03 31.05 -19.02
N LEU A 35 12.23 31.23 -18.43
CA LEU A 35 12.63 30.57 -17.19
C LEU A 35 11.63 30.87 -16.06
N LEU A 36 11.31 32.15 -15.83
CA LEU A 36 10.38 32.56 -14.76
C LEU A 36 8.97 31.98 -14.98
N ARG A 37 8.51 31.88 -16.23
CA ARG A 37 7.22 31.26 -16.56
C ARG A 37 7.23 29.75 -16.33
N LEU A 38 8.30 29.05 -16.70
CA LEU A 38 8.48 27.62 -16.44
C LEU A 38 8.56 27.34 -14.93
N LEU A 39 9.29 28.16 -14.18
CA LEU A 39 9.38 28.04 -12.73
C LEU A 39 8.02 28.30 -12.05
N GLY A 40 7.29 29.32 -12.51
CA GLY A 40 5.96 29.65 -12.01
C GLY A 40 4.94 28.54 -12.29
N THR A 41 4.94 27.98 -13.50
CA THR A 41 4.08 26.85 -13.85
C THR A 41 4.45 25.58 -13.07
N TYR A 42 5.74 25.31 -12.86
CA TYR A 42 6.21 24.22 -12.01
C TYR A 42 5.72 24.35 -10.57
N LEU A 43 5.90 25.52 -9.95
CA LEU A 43 5.44 25.77 -8.57
C LEU A 43 3.91 25.66 -8.45
N LEU A 44 3.18 26.20 -9.43
CA LEU A 44 1.72 26.14 -9.45
C LEU A 44 1.22 24.70 -9.57
N LEU A 45 1.73 23.95 -10.56
CA LEU A 45 1.34 22.55 -10.76
C LEU A 45 1.80 21.64 -9.63
N GLY A 46 3.00 21.89 -9.06
CA GLY A 46 3.48 21.19 -7.88
C GLY A 46 2.58 21.41 -6.67
N THR A 47 2.16 22.66 -6.44
CA THR A 47 1.24 22.99 -5.34
C THR A 47 -0.12 22.32 -5.54
N ILE A 48 -0.68 22.39 -6.75
CA ILE A 48 -1.92 21.69 -7.10
C ILE A 48 -1.77 20.18 -6.88
N SER A 49 -0.67 19.57 -7.32
CA SER A 49 -0.40 18.14 -7.15
C SER A 49 -0.41 17.74 -5.67
N VAL A 50 0.22 18.53 -4.80
CA VAL A 50 0.23 18.29 -3.35
C VAL A 50 -1.17 18.38 -2.76
N ILE A 51 -1.95 19.39 -3.13
CA ILE A 51 -3.33 19.57 -2.65
C ILE A 51 -4.21 18.41 -3.11
N VAL A 52 -4.19 18.08 -4.40
CA VAL A 52 -4.96 16.97 -4.98
C VAL A 52 -4.56 15.64 -4.33
N SER A 53 -3.26 15.38 -4.16
CA SER A 53 -2.76 14.18 -3.50
C SER A 53 -3.21 14.07 -2.06
N ARG A 54 -3.25 15.19 -1.30
CA ARG A 54 -3.79 15.21 0.06
C ARG A 54 -5.28 14.92 0.09
N LEU A 55 -6.07 15.53 -0.79
CA LEU A 55 -7.51 15.28 -0.88
C LEU A 55 -7.81 13.81 -1.22
N LEU A 56 -7.11 13.28 -2.22
CA LEU A 56 -7.20 11.88 -2.62
C LEU A 56 -6.83 10.91 -1.51
N ARG A 57 -5.93 11.28 -0.58
CA ARG A 57 -5.58 10.45 0.58
C ARG A 57 -6.64 10.51 1.69
N ARG A 58 -7.32 11.65 1.85
CA ARG A 58 -8.29 11.87 2.95
C ARG A 58 -9.63 11.17 2.71
N ILE A 59 -10.09 11.10 1.46
CA ILE A 59 -11.36 10.44 1.10
C ILE A 59 -11.36 8.93 1.46
N PRO A 60 -10.37 8.12 1.03
CA PRO A 60 -10.21 6.73 1.45
C PRO A 60 -10.26 6.58 2.95
N LEU A 61 -9.46 7.39 3.65
CA LEU A 61 -9.27 7.27 5.09
C LEU A 61 -10.58 7.47 5.85
N LYS A 62 -11.36 8.49 5.46
CA LYS A 62 -12.68 8.73 6.04
C LYS A 62 -13.65 7.59 5.75
N LEU A 63 -13.67 7.06 4.53
CA LEU A 63 -14.52 5.93 4.17
C LEU A 63 -14.14 4.67 4.96
N SER A 64 -12.84 4.44 5.12
CA SER A 64 -12.28 3.30 5.88
C SER A 64 -12.79 3.30 7.31
N HIS A 65 -12.73 4.44 8.00
CA HIS A 65 -13.23 4.54 9.38
C HIS A 65 -14.74 4.39 9.48
N LYS A 66 -15.51 4.81 8.47
CA LYS A 66 -16.96 4.52 8.43
C LYS A 66 -17.24 3.03 8.30
N ILE A 67 -16.49 2.32 7.46
CA ILE A 67 -16.60 0.87 7.28
C ILE A 67 -16.19 0.15 8.57
N GLU A 68 -15.11 0.59 9.21
CA GLU A 68 -14.65 0.07 10.51
C GLU A 68 -15.75 0.19 11.58
N TYR A 69 -16.38 1.37 11.67
CA TYR A 69 -17.47 1.63 12.60
C TYR A 69 -18.69 0.74 12.32
N ALA A 70 -19.09 0.63 11.04
CA ALA A 70 -20.21 -0.21 10.64
C ALA A 70 -19.96 -1.69 10.98
N LEU A 71 -18.79 -2.22 10.62
CA LEU A 71 -18.39 -3.60 10.92
C LEU A 71 -18.37 -3.86 12.44
N ARG A 72 -17.76 -2.97 13.23
CA ARG A 72 -17.71 -3.15 14.68
C ARG A 72 -19.10 -3.10 15.30
N THR A 73 -19.97 -2.23 14.81
CA THR A 73 -21.35 -2.11 15.29
C THR A 73 -22.18 -3.36 14.95
N ASP A 74 -22.07 -3.88 13.72
CA ASP A 74 -22.84 -5.05 13.29
C ASP A 74 -22.36 -6.33 13.98
N VAL A 75 -21.05 -6.52 14.11
CA VAL A 75 -20.48 -7.64 14.88
C VAL A 75 -20.90 -7.56 16.35
N PHE A 76 -20.79 -6.39 16.98
CA PHE A 76 -21.21 -6.22 18.38
C PHE A 76 -22.71 -6.48 18.57
N ARG A 77 -23.56 -5.97 17.67
CA ARG A 77 -25.00 -6.23 17.70
C ARG A 77 -25.32 -7.71 17.52
N HIS A 78 -24.56 -8.42 16.68
CA HIS A 78 -24.74 -9.85 16.50
C HIS A 78 -24.33 -10.63 17.74
N LEU A 79 -23.15 -10.33 18.32
CA LEU A 79 -22.65 -10.97 19.54
C LEU A 79 -23.65 -10.83 20.70
N THR A 80 -24.20 -9.64 20.92
CA THR A 80 -25.17 -9.38 22.00
C THR A 80 -26.51 -10.12 21.86
N ARG A 81 -26.80 -10.72 20.70
CA ARG A 81 -28.00 -11.55 20.47
C ARG A 81 -27.73 -13.05 20.52
N LEU A 82 -26.47 -13.48 20.59
CA LEU A 82 -26.11 -14.88 20.70
C LEU A 82 -26.44 -15.40 22.10
N ASP A 83 -26.84 -16.66 22.14
CA ASP A 83 -27.20 -17.37 23.35
C ASP A 83 -25.96 -17.82 24.14
N GLN A 84 -26.18 -18.26 25.38
CA GLN A 84 -25.09 -18.60 26.29
C GLN A 84 -24.33 -19.87 25.86
N GLU A 85 -24.90 -20.73 25.01
CA GLU A 85 -24.25 -21.94 24.53
C GLU A 85 -23.08 -21.60 23.58
N TYR A 86 -23.26 -20.60 22.72
CA TYR A 86 -22.19 -20.07 21.86
C TYR A 86 -20.97 -19.63 22.68
N TYR A 87 -21.20 -18.91 23.78
CA TYR A 87 -20.13 -18.41 24.65
C TYR A 87 -19.45 -19.49 25.50
N ARG A 88 -20.01 -20.70 25.60
CA ARG A 88 -19.34 -21.81 26.27
C ARG A 88 -18.26 -22.45 25.40
N GLY A 89 -18.36 -22.34 24.08
CA GLY A 89 -17.40 -22.89 23.12
C GLY A 89 -16.28 -21.92 22.70
N GLU A 90 -16.51 -20.62 22.78
CA GLU A 90 -15.58 -19.60 22.28
C GLU A 90 -14.85 -18.87 23.41
N ARG A 91 -13.55 -18.60 23.24
CA ARG A 91 -12.77 -17.81 24.21
C ARG A 91 -13.06 -16.32 24.01
N THR A 92 -13.39 -15.60 25.08
CA THR A 92 -13.62 -14.14 25.04
C THR A 92 -12.46 -13.37 24.41
N GLY A 93 -11.21 -13.83 24.60
CA GLY A 93 -10.02 -13.22 24.00
C GLY A 93 -9.99 -13.32 22.46
N ASP A 94 -10.52 -14.41 21.90
CA ASP A 94 -10.59 -14.61 20.45
C ASP A 94 -11.65 -13.68 19.85
N LEU A 95 -12.79 -13.53 20.51
CA LEU A 95 -13.82 -12.55 20.13
C LEU A 95 -13.30 -11.11 20.17
N MET A 96 -12.53 -10.75 21.21
CA MET A 96 -11.89 -9.42 21.30
C MET A 96 -10.84 -9.19 20.21
N THR A 97 -10.07 -10.22 19.87
CA THR A 97 -9.07 -10.17 18.79
C THR A 97 -9.75 -9.97 17.44
N ARG A 98 -10.83 -10.69 17.15
CA ARG A 98 -11.64 -10.49 15.93
C ARG A 98 -12.24 -9.09 15.86
N MET A 99 -12.77 -8.58 16.98
CA MET A 99 -13.40 -7.24 17.04
C MET A 99 -12.40 -6.07 16.93
N SER A 100 -11.12 -6.33 17.15
CA SER A 100 -10.05 -5.35 17.07
C SER A 100 -9.16 -5.57 15.84
N SER A 101 -8.32 -6.62 15.87
CA SER A 101 -7.32 -6.93 14.85
C SER A 101 -7.95 -7.20 13.49
N ASP A 102 -8.91 -8.13 13.40
CA ASP A 102 -9.44 -8.55 12.10
C ASP A 102 -10.25 -7.44 11.42
N ILE A 103 -11.05 -6.70 12.19
CA ILE A 103 -11.76 -5.53 11.67
C ILE A 103 -10.76 -4.45 11.19
N ASN A 104 -9.65 -4.24 11.90
CA ASN A 104 -8.61 -3.31 11.47
C ASN A 104 -7.93 -3.78 10.16
N LEU A 105 -7.66 -5.08 10.02
CA LEU A 105 -7.11 -5.65 8.78
C LEU A 105 -8.05 -5.45 7.60
N VAL A 106 -9.35 -5.70 7.78
CA VAL A 106 -10.38 -5.47 6.74
C VAL A 106 -10.45 -4.00 6.37
N ARG A 107 -10.45 -3.10 7.37
CA ARG A 107 -10.41 -1.65 7.15
C ARG A 107 -9.20 -1.24 6.34
N ASP A 108 -8.01 -1.71 6.69
CA ASP A 108 -6.77 -1.32 6.03
C ASP A 108 -6.71 -1.86 4.59
N ALA A 109 -7.21 -3.08 4.37
CA ALA A 109 -7.32 -3.68 3.04
C ALA A 109 -8.26 -2.90 2.11
N ILE A 110 -9.47 -2.57 2.56
CA ILE A 110 -10.45 -1.82 1.76
C ILE A 110 -10.04 -0.36 1.61
N GLY A 111 -9.52 0.22 2.68
CA GLY A 111 -9.21 1.62 2.83
C GLY A 111 -7.95 2.08 2.13
N GLN A 112 -6.82 1.54 2.56
CA GLN A 112 -5.52 1.89 1.99
C GLN A 112 -5.10 0.91 0.90
N GLY A 113 -5.30 -0.39 1.12
CA GLY A 113 -4.84 -1.45 0.21
C GLY A 113 -5.42 -1.29 -1.20
N LEU A 114 -6.74 -1.30 -1.33
CA LEU A 114 -7.42 -1.23 -2.62
C LEU A 114 -7.07 0.07 -3.38
N LEU A 115 -7.19 1.21 -2.69
CA LEU A 115 -6.99 2.53 -3.30
C LEU A 115 -5.53 2.80 -3.67
N GLN A 116 -4.58 2.36 -2.84
CA GLN A 116 -3.17 2.41 -3.18
C GLN A 116 -2.84 1.45 -4.32
N GLY A 117 -3.42 0.25 -4.34
CA GLY A 117 -3.26 -0.71 -5.43
C GLY A 117 -3.68 -0.13 -6.78
N ILE A 118 -4.88 0.45 -6.85
CA ILE A 118 -5.40 1.14 -8.04
C ILE A 118 -4.46 2.26 -8.48
N ARG A 119 -4.00 3.10 -7.54
CA ARG A 119 -3.09 4.20 -7.84
C ARG A 119 -1.76 3.69 -8.38
N THR A 120 -1.18 2.68 -7.74
CA THR A 120 0.09 2.08 -8.15
C THR A 120 -0.03 1.49 -9.56
N LEU A 121 -1.10 0.76 -9.86
CA LEU A 121 -1.36 0.23 -11.20
C LEU A 121 -1.53 1.36 -12.23
N ALA A 122 -2.27 2.41 -11.90
CA ALA A 122 -2.45 3.56 -12.79
C ALA A 122 -1.12 4.27 -13.09
N VAL A 123 -0.28 4.50 -12.06
CA VAL A 123 1.06 5.08 -12.25
C VAL A 123 1.92 4.17 -13.11
N LEU A 124 1.95 2.86 -12.81
CA LEU A 124 2.75 1.89 -13.54
C LEU A 124 2.39 1.90 -15.03
N LEU A 125 1.10 1.82 -15.36
CA LEU A 125 0.63 1.79 -16.74
C LEU A 125 0.87 3.13 -17.45
N LEU A 126 0.43 4.24 -16.86
CA LEU A 126 0.55 5.56 -17.50
C LEU A 126 2.00 5.99 -17.67
N ALA A 127 2.85 5.77 -16.65
CA ALA A 127 4.27 6.11 -16.74
C ALA A 127 4.98 5.25 -17.79
N SER A 128 4.68 3.95 -17.83
CA SER A 128 5.26 3.05 -18.84
C SER A 128 4.89 3.47 -20.26
N VAL A 129 3.61 3.80 -20.51
CA VAL A 129 3.16 4.30 -21.82
C VAL A 129 3.87 5.60 -22.18
N VAL A 130 3.93 6.56 -21.25
CA VAL A 130 4.61 7.84 -21.50
C VAL A 130 6.11 7.66 -21.75
N MET A 131 6.79 6.76 -21.05
CA MET A 131 8.21 6.45 -21.30
C MET A 131 8.43 5.88 -22.70
N VAL A 132 7.61 4.91 -23.11
CA VAL A 132 7.71 4.28 -24.45
C VAL A 132 7.44 5.29 -25.56
N LEU A 133 6.42 6.15 -25.38
CA LEU A 133 6.09 7.20 -26.35
C LEU A 133 7.18 8.29 -26.44
N THR A 134 7.90 8.54 -25.34
CA THR A 134 8.93 9.59 -25.31
C THR A 134 10.23 9.09 -25.95
N GLN A 135 10.77 7.95 -25.50
CA GLN A 135 12.01 7.35 -26.01
C GLN A 135 11.96 5.81 -25.88
N PRO A 136 11.61 5.07 -26.94
CA PRO A 136 11.39 3.63 -26.86
C PRO A 136 12.67 2.83 -26.58
N GLU A 137 13.82 3.28 -27.05
CA GLU A 137 15.12 2.60 -26.84
C GLU A 137 15.51 2.60 -25.35
N LEU A 138 15.43 3.76 -24.69
CA LEU A 138 15.71 3.87 -23.26
C LEU A 138 14.66 3.15 -22.43
N ALA A 139 13.38 3.23 -22.81
CA ALA A 139 12.31 2.49 -22.14
C ALA A 139 12.56 0.98 -22.20
N GLY A 140 13.00 0.47 -23.36
CA GLY A 140 13.39 -0.94 -23.53
C GLY A 140 14.51 -1.36 -22.59
N LEU A 141 15.56 -0.55 -22.45
CA LEU A 141 16.66 -0.81 -21.51
C LEU A 141 16.17 -0.85 -20.06
N VAL A 142 15.34 0.13 -19.65
CA VAL A 142 14.76 0.17 -18.30
C VAL A 142 13.93 -1.09 -18.02
N PHE A 143 13.08 -1.51 -18.96
CA PHE A 143 12.28 -2.73 -18.79
C PHE A 143 13.14 -3.98 -18.77
N ALA A 144 14.16 -4.06 -19.63
CA ALA A 144 15.11 -5.17 -19.67
C ALA A 144 15.85 -5.35 -18.33
N LEU A 145 16.10 -4.27 -17.57
CA LEU A 145 16.68 -4.35 -16.23
C LEU A 145 15.62 -4.59 -15.15
N TYR A 146 14.44 -3.99 -15.27
CA TYR A 146 13.38 -4.05 -14.27
C TYR A 146 12.81 -5.47 -14.10
N PHE A 147 12.49 -6.16 -15.20
CA PHE A 147 11.91 -7.51 -15.15
C PHE A 147 12.81 -8.56 -14.44
N PRO A 148 14.11 -8.69 -14.75
CA PRO A 148 14.98 -9.62 -14.03
C PRO A 148 15.17 -9.24 -12.57
N MET A 149 15.23 -7.93 -12.25
CA MET A 149 15.27 -7.46 -10.86
C MET A 149 14.04 -7.93 -10.07
N VAL A 150 12.84 -7.78 -10.64
CA VAL A 150 11.60 -8.28 -10.03
C VAL A 150 11.61 -9.80 -9.89
N GLY A 151 12.13 -10.53 -10.89
CA GLY A 151 12.27 -11.98 -10.84
C GLY A 151 13.19 -12.44 -9.69
N ILE A 152 14.36 -11.83 -9.54
CA ILE A 152 15.29 -12.10 -8.44
C ILE A 152 14.65 -11.78 -7.09
N PHE A 153 13.97 -10.64 -6.98
CA PHE A 153 13.27 -10.26 -5.75
C PHE A 153 12.19 -11.28 -5.37
N PHE A 154 11.45 -11.80 -6.35
CA PHE A 154 10.45 -12.84 -6.12
C PHE A 154 11.06 -14.16 -5.63
N LEU A 155 12.22 -14.56 -6.17
CA LEU A 155 12.95 -15.73 -5.70
C LEU A 155 13.41 -15.56 -4.24
N ILE A 156 13.96 -14.40 -3.90
CA ILE A 156 14.36 -14.07 -2.51
C ILE A 156 13.15 -14.16 -1.58
N LEU A 157 12.03 -13.53 -1.94
CA LEU A 157 10.79 -13.59 -1.17
C LEU A 157 10.29 -15.02 -0.98
N ARG A 158 10.38 -15.87 -2.02
CA ARG A 158 9.97 -17.28 -1.93
C ARG A 158 10.81 -18.05 -0.91
N VAL A 159 12.13 -17.85 -0.90
CA VAL A 159 13.03 -18.47 0.08
C VAL A 159 12.76 -17.94 1.48
N MET A 160 12.58 -16.63 1.62
CA MET A 160 12.31 -15.99 2.91
C MET A 160 11.01 -16.50 3.52
N ARG A 161 9.94 -16.63 2.73
CA ARG A 161 8.65 -17.17 3.19
C ARG A 161 8.76 -18.61 3.68
N ARG A 162 9.56 -19.45 3.01
CA ARG A 162 9.83 -20.82 3.47
C ARG A 162 10.51 -20.82 4.83
N ARG A 163 11.61 -20.07 4.97
CA ARG A 163 12.33 -19.97 6.24
C ARG A 163 11.48 -19.40 7.38
N GLN A 164 10.62 -18.42 7.09
CA GLN A 164 9.67 -17.90 8.08
C GLN A 164 8.68 -18.98 8.54
N LYS A 165 8.20 -19.84 7.63
CA LYS A 165 7.32 -20.96 7.98
C LYS A 165 8.05 -21.97 8.87
N ASP A 166 9.27 -22.34 8.51
CA ASP A 166 10.08 -23.30 9.28
C ASP A 166 10.37 -22.75 10.70
N LEU A 167 10.72 -21.47 10.81
CA LEU A 167 10.88 -20.80 12.11
C LEU A 167 9.58 -20.79 12.92
N GLN A 168 8.44 -20.57 12.29
CA GLN A 168 7.14 -20.54 12.95
C GLN A 168 6.74 -21.94 13.47
N GLU A 169 7.08 -23.00 12.74
CA GLU A 169 6.91 -24.40 13.19
C GLU A 169 7.76 -24.69 14.44
N HIS A 170 9.05 -24.35 14.43
CA HIS A 170 9.92 -24.54 15.60
C HIS A 170 9.48 -23.74 16.83
N VAL A 171 9.01 -22.50 16.63
CA VAL A 171 8.45 -21.69 17.73
C VAL A 171 7.18 -22.36 18.29
N SER A 172 6.35 -22.96 17.42
CA SER A 172 5.16 -23.70 17.86
C SER A 172 5.52 -24.92 18.69
N ASP A 173 6.53 -25.69 18.28
CA ASP A 173 6.99 -26.89 19.01
C ASP A 173 7.49 -26.54 20.41
N VAL A 174 8.32 -25.50 20.54
CA VAL A 174 8.83 -25.03 21.84
C VAL A 174 7.70 -24.52 22.74
N SER A 175 6.73 -23.81 22.15
CA SER A 175 5.54 -23.34 22.87
C SER A 175 4.70 -24.51 23.39
N ASN A 176 4.51 -25.54 22.57
CA ASN A 176 3.78 -26.75 22.95
C ASN A 176 4.49 -27.50 24.07
N PHE A 177 5.80 -27.74 23.94
CA PHE A 177 6.60 -28.39 24.98
C PHE A 177 6.55 -27.64 26.32
N SER A 178 6.61 -26.30 26.27
CA SER A 178 6.50 -25.46 27.46
C SER A 178 5.11 -25.57 28.10
N GLN A 179 4.04 -25.56 27.29
CA GLN A 179 2.67 -25.76 27.79
C GLN A 179 2.45 -27.14 28.40
N GLU A 180 2.94 -28.20 27.77
CA GLU A 180 2.87 -29.57 28.29
C GLU A 180 3.65 -29.71 29.60
N SER A 181 4.86 -29.15 29.67
CA SER A 181 5.70 -29.19 30.87
C SER A 181 5.04 -28.45 32.05
N PHE A 182 4.47 -27.26 31.81
CA PHE A 182 3.76 -26.52 32.86
C PHE A 182 2.43 -27.17 33.25
N SER A 183 1.70 -27.77 32.31
CA SER A 183 0.44 -28.47 32.60
C SER A 183 0.68 -29.79 33.34
N GLY A 184 1.72 -30.54 32.95
CA GLY A 184 2.13 -31.82 33.51
C GLY A 184 2.96 -31.72 34.79
N ILE A 185 3.28 -30.52 35.27
CA ILE A 185 4.10 -30.32 36.48
C ILE A 185 3.46 -30.92 37.75
N ARG A 186 2.14 -31.17 37.74
CA ARG A 186 1.40 -31.89 38.79
C ARG A 186 1.45 -33.41 38.68
N CYS A 187 1.82 -33.97 37.52
CA CYS A 187 2.01 -35.42 37.33
C CYS A 187 3.48 -35.85 37.49
N ILE A 188 4.43 -34.90 37.43
CA ILE A 188 5.87 -35.14 37.59
C ILE A 188 6.32 -34.99 39.06
N LYS A 189 5.52 -34.29 39.90
CA LYS A 189 5.66 -34.28 41.36
C LYS A 189 4.89 -35.42 42.00
#